data_AF-A0A644XEK4-F1
#
_entry.id   AF-A0A644XEK4-F1
#
_cell.length_a   1.000
_cell.length_b   1.000
_cell.length_c   1.000
_cell.angle_alpha   90.00
_cell.angle_beta   90.00
_cell.angle_gamma   90.00
#
_symmetry.space_group_name_H-M   'P 1'
#
loop_
_entity.id
_entity.type
_entity.pdbx_description
1 polymer ?
#
loop_
_entity_poly.entity_id
_entity_poly.type
_entity_poly.pdbx_seq_one_letter_code
_entity_poly.pdbx_strand_id
1 'polypeptide(L)'
;MSTIDYSWRPEDYSEPFDPEELMLSRISGAARREVVRKMIEDGGMDAVPEGFGNEELSERHRTAWGRIHPMCMGGEFLLPCEPGELEIARLTIRSTTYDVLSVRAKRTKNRIRVRVDDEYDGETLNRKHMCTSARPLTLGRLLDLVITGWDVFECLEHNYPDDLEGQLGFFWGESRLYPKFDEGLRERVTEYFRAHHEAEEDEENAEGEE
;
A
#
# COMPACT_ATOMS: atom_id res chain seq x y z
N MET A 1 12.89 20.46 3.30
CA MET A 1 12.82 19.16 4.00
C MET A 1 11.53 19.12 4.75
N SER A 2 10.58 18.26 4.34
CA SER A 2 9.44 17.99 5.19
C SER A 2 9.95 17.31 6.46
N THR A 3 9.45 17.73 7.61
CA THR A 3 9.88 17.18 8.89
C THR A 3 9.00 15.97 9.19
N ILE A 4 9.23 14.86 8.49
CA ILE A 4 8.52 13.60 8.76
C ILE A 4 9.02 13.04 10.09
N ASP A 5 8.12 12.89 11.07
CA ASP A 5 8.44 12.21 12.32
C ASP A 5 8.31 10.69 12.15
N TYR A 6 9.42 10.04 11.80
CA TYR A 6 9.48 8.58 11.67
C TYR A 6 9.28 7.82 12.99
N SER A 7 9.35 8.49 14.13
CA SER A 7 9.09 7.91 15.45
C SER A 7 7.61 7.92 15.82
N TRP A 8 6.80 8.71 15.11
CA TRP A 8 5.36 8.81 15.29
C TRP A 8 4.67 7.46 15.12
N ARG A 9 3.63 7.22 15.92
CA ARG A 9 2.75 6.06 15.84
C ARG A 9 1.36 6.44 16.33
N PRO A 10 0.29 5.79 15.85
CA PRO A 10 -1.03 5.97 16.43
C PRO A 10 -1.07 5.37 17.84
N GLU A 11 -2.03 5.81 18.65
CA GLU A 11 -2.25 5.27 19.99
C GLU A 11 -2.70 3.80 19.95
N ASP A 12 -3.57 3.48 18.98
CA ASP A 12 -4.05 2.14 18.72
C ASP A 12 -4.34 1.88 17.24
N TYR A 13 -4.69 0.61 16.97
CA TYR A 13 -5.33 0.21 15.73
C TYR A 13 -6.79 -0.07 16.05
N SER A 14 -7.65 0.90 15.72
CA SER A 14 -9.10 0.87 15.88
C SER A 14 -9.75 0.88 14.50
N GLU A 15 -10.89 0.20 14.39
CA GLU A 15 -11.73 0.29 13.21
C GLU A 15 -12.37 1.69 13.12
N PRO A 16 -12.66 2.19 11.92
CA PRO A 16 -13.47 3.39 11.77
C PRO A 16 -14.84 3.21 12.43
N PHE A 17 -15.31 4.25 13.13
CA PHE A 17 -16.68 4.30 13.65
C PHE A 17 -17.68 4.76 12.59
N ASP A 18 -17.21 5.55 11.63
CA ASP A 18 -18.01 6.04 10.52
C ASP A 18 -18.31 4.87 9.54
N PRO A 19 -19.58 4.59 9.20
CA PRO A 19 -19.95 3.50 8.31
C PRO A 19 -19.37 3.63 6.88
N GLU A 20 -19.19 4.83 6.37
CA GLU A 20 -18.61 5.11 5.05
C GLU A 20 -17.12 4.78 5.07
N GLU A 21 -16.39 5.30 6.07
CA GLU A 21 -14.98 4.97 6.24
C GLU A 21 -14.77 3.48 6.48
N LEU A 22 -15.65 2.84 7.27
CA LEU A 22 -15.60 1.40 7.52
C LEU A 22 -15.78 0.61 6.22
N MET A 23 -16.80 0.94 5.42
CA MET A 23 -17.01 0.30 4.11
C MET A 23 -15.79 0.46 3.21
N LEU A 24 -15.30 1.70 3.04
CA LEU A 24 -14.13 1.99 2.20
C LEU A 24 -12.88 1.26 2.68
N SER A 25 -12.68 1.15 4.00
CA SER A 25 -11.53 0.44 4.58
C SER A 25 -11.55 -1.07 4.34
N ARG A 26 -12.72 -1.65 4.03
CA ARG A 26 -12.90 -3.09 3.79
C ARG A 26 -12.81 -3.45 2.32
N ILE A 27 -13.12 -2.54 1.40
CA ILE A 27 -13.08 -2.82 -0.04
C ILE A 27 -11.63 -3.15 -0.46
N SER A 28 -11.40 -4.38 -0.92
CA SER A 28 -10.05 -4.83 -1.29
C SER A 28 -9.51 -4.18 -2.56
N GLY A 29 -10.36 -4.04 -3.58
CA GLY A 29 -9.99 -3.51 -4.90
C GLY A 29 -9.66 -2.02 -4.89
N ALA A 30 -8.49 -1.65 -5.43
CA ALA A 30 -8.03 -0.26 -5.47
C ALA A 30 -8.94 0.63 -6.33
N ALA A 31 -9.15 0.28 -7.60
CA ALA A 31 -10.00 1.06 -8.49
C ALA A 31 -11.46 1.11 -8.01
N ARG A 32 -11.96 0.00 -7.43
CA ARG A 32 -13.32 -0.07 -6.90
C ARG A 32 -13.50 0.83 -5.68
N ARG A 33 -12.53 0.86 -4.76
CA ARG A 33 -12.56 1.75 -3.58
C ARG A 33 -12.72 3.21 -4.00
N GLU A 34 -11.99 3.66 -5.02
CA GLU A 34 -12.11 5.02 -5.56
C GLU A 34 -13.48 5.32 -6.16
N VAL A 35 -14.03 4.38 -6.93
CA VAL A 35 -15.36 4.52 -7.53
C VAL A 35 -16.44 4.55 -6.46
N VAL A 36 -16.36 3.69 -5.45
CA VAL A 36 -17.31 3.68 -4.32
C VAL A 36 -17.21 4.98 -3.51
N ARG A 37 -16.00 5.47 -3.24
CA ARG A 37 -15.82 6.76 -2.54
C ARG A 37 -16.54 7.87 -3.29
N LYS A 38 -16.36 7.97 -4.61
CA LYS A 38 -17.04 8.97 -5.43
C LYS A 38 -18.56 8.81 -5.43
N MET A 39 -19.08 7.59 -5.48
CA MET A 39 -20.52 7.34 -5.38
C MET A 39 -21.09 7.86 -4.05
N ILE A 40 -20.37 7.63 -2.95
CA ILE A 40 -20.75 8.12 -1.62
C ILE A 40 -20.69 9.64 -1.55
N GLU A 41 -19.64 10.26 -2.09
CA GLU A 41 -19.51 11.73 -2.15
C GLU A 41 -20.65 12.39 -2.94
N ASP A 42 -21.07 11.79 -4.05
CA ASP A 42 -22.08 12.33 -4.95
C ASP A 42 -23.53 12.05 -4.49
N GLY A 43 -23.77 10.94 -3.79
CA GLY A 43 -25.13 10.44 -3.52
C GLY A 43 -25.33 9.69 -2.21
N GLY A 44 -24.33 9.66 -1.33
CA GLY A 44 -24.35 8.92 -0.07
C GLY A 44 -24.22 7.40 -0.26
N MET A 45 -24.25 6.65 0.85
CA MET A 45 -24.11 5.19 0.83
C MET A 45 -25.16 4.48 -0.04
N ASP A 46 -26.37 5.04 -0.15
CA ASP A 46 -27.46 4.46 -0.96
C ASP A 46 -27.17 4.49 -2.48
N ALA A 47 -26.18 5.28 -2.91
CA ALA A 47 -25.74 5.31 -4.31
C ALA A 47 -24.88 4.09 -4.67
N VAL A 48 -24.36 3.35 -3.69
CA VAL A 48 -23.49 2.18 -3.92
C VAL A 48 -24.36 0.97 -4.28
N PRO A 49 -24.17 0.36 -5.47
CA PRO A 49 -24.96 -0.81 -5.87
C PRO A 49 -24.78 -1.99 -4.90
N GLU A 50 -25.84 -2.79 -4.75
CA GLU A 50 -25.82 -3.97 -3.88
C GLU A 50 -24.63 -4.88 -4.21
N GLY A 51 -23.86 -5.23 -3.17
CA GLY A 51 -22.68 -6.07 -3.28
C GLY A 51 -21.42 -5.39 -3.84
N PHE A 52 -21.49 -4.14 -4.31
CA PHE A 52 -20.33 -3.41 -4.82
C PHE A 52 -19.51 -2.77 -3.69
N GLY A 53 -20.15 -2.47 -2.56
CA GLY A 53 -19.50 -2.01 -1.32
C GLY A 53 -18.99 -3.13 -0.41
N ASN A 54 -19.11 -4.40 -0.81
CA ASN A 54 -18.63 -5.52 0.00
C ASN A 54 -17.09 -5.55 0.05
N GLU A 55 -16.52 -6.19 1.07
CA GLU A 55 -15.08 -6.46 1.17
C GLU A 55 -14.59 -7.16 -0.11
N GLU A 56 -15.20 -8.30 -0.44
CA GLU A 56 -14.94 -9.05 -1.66
C GLU A 56 -16.09 -8.97 -2.67
N LEU A 57 -15.74 -8.84 -3.95
CA LEU A 57 -16.69 -9.07 -5.03
C LEU A 57 -16.97 -10.57 -5.21
N SER A 58 -18.23 -10.88 -5.51
CA SER A 58 -18.61 -12.18 -6.06
C SER A 58 -17.84 -12.46 -7.36
N GLU A 59 -17.60 -13.72 -7.70
CA GLU A 59 -16.89 -14.11 -8.94
C GLU A 59 -17.53 -13.47 -10.19
N ARG A 60 -18.86 -13.41 -10.22
CA ARG A 60 -19.62 -12.76 -11.30
C ARG A 60 -19.33 -11.26 -11.36
N HIS A 61 -19.37 -10.56 -10.23
CA HIS A 61 -19.09 -9.12 -10.17
C HIS A 61 -17.63 -8.84 -10.52
N ARG A 62 -16.68 -9.63 -9.99
CA ARG A 62 -15.25 -9.51 -10.28
C ARG A 62 -14.95 -9.69 -11.77
N THR A 63 -15.56 -10.70 -12.39
CA THR A 63 -15.43 -10.93 -13.84
C THR A 63 -16.00 -9.77 -14.67
N ALA A 64 -17.15 -9.24 -14.28
CA ALA A 64 -17.75 -8.10 -14.97
C ALA A 64 -16.90 -6.83 -14.79
N TRP A 65 -16.37 -6.61 -13.59
CA TRP A 65 -15.53 -5.48 -13.23
C TRP A 65 -14.20 -5.50 -14.00
N GLY A 66 -13.51 -6.65 -14.06
CA GLY A 66 -12.26 -6.81 -14.82
C GLY A 66 -12.42 -6.66 -16.33
N ARG A 67 -13.63 -6.78 -16.89
CA ARG A 67 -13.89 -6.54 -18.33
C ARG A 67 -13.90 -5.06 -18.71
N ILE A 68 -14.02 -4.15 -17.73
CA ILE A 68 -14.00 -2.71 -17.99
C ILE A 68 -12.58 -2.27 -18.34
N HIS A 69 -11.62 -2.64 -17.50
CA HIS A 69 -10.19 -2.37 -17.71
C HIS A 69 -9.35 -3.30 -16.81
N PRO A 70 -8.14 -3.74 -17.23
CA PRO A 70 -7.27 -4.58 -16.38
C PRO A 70 -7.00 -4.02 -14.98
N MET A 71 -6.88 -2.69 -14.85
CA MET A 71 -6.71 -2.00 -13.55
C MET A 71 -7.84 -2.27 -12.53
N CYS A 72 -9.02 -2.69 -13.00
CA CYS A 72 -10.14 -3.05 -12.15
C CYS A 72 -9.89 -4.35 -11.38
N MET A 73 -8.85 -5.11 -11.73
CA MET A 73 -8.50 -6.36 -11.06
C MET A 73 -7.68 -6.14 -9.78
N GLY A 74 -6.90 -5.05 -9.73
CA GLY A 74 -6.00 -4.72 -8.64
C GLY A 74 -6.70 -4.63 -7.30
N GLY A 75 -6.25 -5.45 -6.36
CA GLY A 75 -6.74 -5.66 -5.01
C GLY A 75 -7.92 -6.62 -4.93
N GLU A 76 -8.59 -6.96 -6.03
CA GLU A 76 -9.79 -7.83 -5.99
C GLU A 76 -9.47 -9.30 -5.69
N PHE A 77 -8.19 -9.67 -5.77
CA PHE A 77 -7.69 -11.01 -5.44
C PHE A 77 -7.03 -11.09 -4.06
N LEU A 78 -6.94 -9.98 -3.32
CA LEU A 78 -6.51 -10.01 -1.93
C LEU A 78 -7.45 -10.90 -1.13
N LEU A 79 -6.88 -11.81 -0.34
CA LEU A 79 -7.64 -12.60 0.62
C LEU A 79 -8.29 -11.67 1.65
N PRO A 80 -9.48 -12.01 2.18
CA PRO A 80 -10.14 -11.19 3.19
C PRO A 80 -9.31 -11.06 4.47
N CYS A 81 -9.57 -10.03 5.26
CA CYS A 81 -8.97 -9.90 6.58
C CYS A 81 -9.37 -11.09 7.47
N GLU A 82 -8.43 -11.60 8.27
CA GLU A 82 -8.80 -12.56 9.32
C GLU A 82 -9.79 -11.90 10.32
N PRO A 83 -10.59 -12.68 11.07
CA PRO A 83 -11.42 -12.13 12.13
C PRO A 83 -10.58 -11.29 13.13
N GLY A 84 -10.96 -10.01 13.29
CA GLY A 84 -10.26 -9.03 14.13
C GLY A 84 -8.96 -8.47 13.56
N GLU A 85 -8.69 -8.70 12.27
CA GLU A 85 -7.61 -8.08 11.50
C GLU A 85 -8.13 -6.84 10.76
N LEU A 86 -7.29 -5.83 10.67
CA LEU A 86 -7.58 -4.53 10.06
C LEU A 86 -6.46 -4.14 9.10
N GLU A 87 -6.82 -3.67 7.90
CA GLU A 87 -5.88 -2.97 7.03
C GLU A 87 -5.51 -1.62 7.64
N ILE A 88 -4.23 -1.42 7.94
CA ILE A 88 -3.70 -0.18 8.55
C ILE A 88 -3.01 0.73 7.54
N ALA A 89 -2.54 0.18 6.43
CA ALA A 89 -1.94 0.91 5.32
C ALA A 89 -2.01 0.04 4.07
N ARG A 90 -1.89 0.66 2.90
CA ARG A 90 -1.75 -0.05 1.63
C ARG A 90 -0.82 0.68 0.68
N LEU A 91 -0.09 -0.07 -0.13
CA LEU A 91 0.66 0.42 -1.27
C LEU A 91 -0.06 -0.05 -2.52
N THR A 92 -0.42 0.88 -3.40
CA THR A 92 -0.92 0.50 -4.73
C THR A 92 0.12 0.85 -5.77
N ILE A 93 0.38 -0.12 -6.63
CA ILE A 93 1.31 0.00 -7.75
C ILE A 93 0.50 0.36 -8.98
N ARG A 94 0.94 1.36 -9.73
CA ARG A 94 0.32 1.82 -10.98
C ARG A 94 0.74 0.94 -12.16
N SER A 95 0.75 -0.38 -11.94
CA SER A 95 0.97 -1.39 -12.97
C SER A 95 -0.23 -1.48 -13.92
N THR A 96 -0.22 -2.40 -14.88
CA THR A 96 -1.40 -2.60 -15.75
C THR A 96 -2.61 -3.10 -14.95
N THR A 97 -2.37 -3.89 -13.92
CA THR A 97 -3.39 -4.53 -13.07
C THR A 97 -3.72 -3.74 -11.82
N TYR A 98 -2.90 -2.75 -11.44
CA TYR A 98 -3.02 -2.00 -10.18
C TYR A 98 -2.73 -2.86 -8.94
N ASP A 99 -1.64 -3.63 -8.95
CA ASP A 99 -1.31 -4.56 -7.86
C ASP A 99 -1.30 -3.85 -6.50
N VAL A 100 -1.90 -4.49 -5.50
CA VAL A 100 -2.06 -3.93 -4.15
C VAL A 100 -1.29 -4.76 -3.13
N LEU A 101 -0.54 -4.06 -2.29
CA LEU A 101 -0.07 -4.59 -1.01
C LEU A 101 -0.90 -4.03 0.13
N SER A 102 -1.47 -4.91 0.93
CA SER A 102 -2.24 -4.58 2.11
C SER A 102 -1.40 -4.81 3.36
N VAL A 103 -1.22 -3.79 4.20
CA VAL A 103 -0.59 -3.95 5.51
C VAL A 103 -1.67 -4.12 6.55
N ARG A 104 -1.65 -5.28 7.22
CA ARG A 104 -2.72 -5.71 8.10
C ARG A 104 -2.22 -5.90 9.51
N ALA A 105 -3.01 -5.48 10.48
CA ALA A 105 -2.71 -5.62 11.89
C ALA A 105 -3.81 -6.38 12.62
N LYS A 106 -3.41 -7.32 13.46
CA LYS A 106 -4.30 -8.10 14.32
C LYS A 106 -3.82 -8.04 15.75
N ARG A 107 -4.68 -7.57 16.66
CA ARG A 107 -4.43 -7.66 18.09
C ARG A 107 -4.52 -9.11 18.54
N THR A 108 -3.48 -9.57 19.21
CA THR A 108 -3.44 -10.83 19.96
C THR A 108 -3.42 -10.49 21.46
N LYS A 109 -3.32 -11.50 22.35
CA LYS A 109 -3.39 -11.30 23.81
C LYS A 109 -2.58 -10.10 24.31
N ASN A 110 -1.27 -10.07 24.04
CA ASN A 110 -0.34 -9.07 24.59
C ASN A 110 0.53 -8.39 23.50
N ARG A 111 0.20 -8.62 22.23
CA ARG A 111 0.99 -8.19 21.07
C ARG A 111 0.06 -7.89 19.90
N ILE A 112 0.57 -7.13 18.95
CA ILE A 112 -0.03 -6.88 17.65
C ILE A 112 0.81 -7.63 16.63
N ARG A 113 0.20 -8.53 15.87
CA ARG A 113 0.82 -9.10 14.67
C ARG A 113 0.55 -8.15 13.52
N VAL A 114 1.59 -7.77 12.79
CA VAL A 114 1.49 -6.95 11.58
C VAL A 114 2.09 -7.75 10.43
N ARG A 115 1.37 -7.83 9.31
CA ARG A 115 1.81 -8.52 8.10
C ARG A 115 1.53 -7.68 6.86
N VAL A 116 2.38 -7.79 5.85
CA VAL A 116 2.08 -7.40 4.48
C VAL A 116 1.39 -8.60 3.81
N ASP A 117 0.39 -8.33 3.00
CA ASP A 117 -0.37 -9.27 2.21
C ASP A 117 -0.42 -8.78 0.76
N ASP A 118 -0.37 -9.69 -0.19
CA ASP A 118 -0.45 -9.41 -1.63
C ASP A 118 -1.59 -10.22 -2.29
N GLU A 119 -1.79 -10.01 -3.58
CA GLU A 119 -2.78 -10.75 -4.40
C GLU A 119 -2.30 -12.14 -4.84
N TYR A 120 -1.06 -12.50 -4.51
CA TYR A 120 -0.34 -13.66 -5.03
C TYR A 120 -0.07 -14.69 -3.93
N ASP A 121 -0.93 -14.75 -2.90
CA ASP A 121 -0.84 -15.69 -1.76
C ASP A 121 0.54 -15.70 -1.07
N GLY A 122 1.20 -14.54 -1.05
CA GLY A 122 2.51 -14.34 -0.47
C GLY A 122 3.69 -14.85 -1.30
N GLU A 123 3.47 -15.33 -2.53
CA GLU A 123 4.55 -15.79 -3.42
C GLU A 123 5.54 -14.68 -3.78
N THR A 124 5.10 -13.42 -3.74
CA THR A 124 5.96 -12.25 -4.01
C THR A 124 6.52 -11.61 -2.75
N LEU A 125 6.23 -12.17 -1.56
CA LEU A 125 6.64 -11.59 -0.29
C LEU A 125 7.96 -12.18 0.22
N ASN A 126 8.83 -11.29 0.69
CA ASN A 126 10.05 -11.65 1.40
C ASN A 126 9.74 -12.26 2.77
N ARG A 127 10.67 -13.06 3.32
CA ARG A 127 10.52 -13.67 4.67
C ARG A 127 10.29 -12.65 5.80
N LYS A 128 10.61 -11.38 5.57
CA LYS A 128 10.47 -10.28 6.53
C LYS A 128 9.14 -9.51 6.38
N HIS A 129 8.17 -10.01 5.62
CA HIS A 129 6.85 -9.40 5.42
C HIS A 129 5.95 -9.35 6.68
N MET A 130 6.39 -9.89 7.82
CA MET A 130 5.63 -9.84 9.06
C MET A 130 6.48 -9.58 10.30
N CYS A 131 5.86 -8.96 11.29
CA CYS A 131 6.46 -8.76 12.61
C CYS A 131 5.42 -8.78 13.73
N THR A 132 5.92 -8.74 14.97
CA THR A 132 5.06 -8.52 16.15
C THR A 132 5.56 -7.32 16.95
N SER A 133 4.63 -6.65 17.63
CA SER A 133 4.93 -5.48 18.46
C SER A 133 4.00 -5.40 19.67
N ALA A 134 4.44 -4.78 20.76
CA ALA A 134 3.58 -4.53 21.93
C ALA A 134 2.68 -3.29 21.76
N ARG A 135 3.04 -2.39 20.84
CA ARG A 135 2.34 -1.15 20.50
C ARG A 135 2.23 -1.02 18.99
N PRO A 136 1.36 -0.16 18.44
CA PRO A 136 1.41 0.20 17.02
C PRO A 136 2.83 0.49 16.54
N LEU A 137 3.15 0.12 15.30
CA LEU A 137 4.46 0.39 14.69
C LEU A 137 4.68 1.90 14.61
N THR A 138 5.94 2.34 14.66
CA THR A 138 6.24 3.69 14.22
C THR A 138 6.08 3.78 12.71
N LEU A 139 5.92 4.99 12.18
CA LEU A 139 5.93 5.24 10.75
C LEU A 139 7.19 4.64 10.10
N GLY A 140 8.38 4.88 10.67
CA GLY A 140 9.62 4.29 10.15
C GLY A 140 9.57 2.76 10.08
N ARG A 141 9.12 2.09 11.14
CA ARG A 141 9.00 0.63 11.17
C ARG A 141 7.94 0.08 10.22
N LEU A 142 6.87 0.84 9.98
CA LEU A 142 5.84 0.48 9.01
C LEU A 142 6.40 0.55 7.58
N LEU A 143 7.12 1.63 7.26
CA LEU A 143 7.79 1.81 5.96
C LEU A 143 8.82 0.70 5.72
N ASP A 144 9.69 0.44 6.69
CA ASP A 144 10.71 -0.62 6.59
C ASP A 144 10.06 -1.99 6.33
N LEU A 145 8.92 -2.27 6.99
CA LEU A 145 8.17 -3.52 6.82
C LEU A 145 7.61 -3.65 5.40
N VAL A 146 7.04 -2.58 4.84
CA VAL A 146 6.47 -2.58 3.48
C VAL A 146 7.59 -2.73 2.45
N ILE A 147 8.60 -1.88 2.52
CA ILE A 147 9.73 -1.84 1.59
C ILE A 147 10.44 -3.20 1.57
N THR A 148 10.81 -3.71 2.75
CA THR A 148 11.52 -4.99 2.84
C THR A 148 10.60 -6.18 2.57
N GLY A 149 9.32 -6.07 2.95
CA GLY A 149 8.35 -7.17 2.88
C GLY A 149 8.00 -7.59 1.47
N TRP A 150 8.06 -6.68 0.51
CA TRP A 150 7.75 -6.94 -0.90
C TRP A 150 8.88 -6.58 -1.87
N ASP A 151 9.97 -6.01 -1.37
CA ASP A 151 11.07 -5.48 -2.20
C ASP A 151 10.62 -4.35 -3.13
N VAL A 152 10.10 -3.28 -2.53
CA VAL A 152 9.59 -2.12 -3.27
C VAL A 152 10.67 -1.52 -4.19
N PHE A 153 11.93 -1.50 -3.76
CA PHE A 153 13.01 -0.95 -4.56
C PHE A 153 13.31 -1.80 -5.79
N GLU A 154 13.43 -3.13 -5.65
CA GLU A 154 13.61 -4.01 -6.80
C GLU A 154 12.47 -3.86 -7.82
N CYS A 155 11.22 -3.78 -7.35
CA CYS A 155 10.07 -3.56 -8.23
C CYS A 155 10.19 -2.24 -9.02
N LEU A 156 10.58 -1.15 -8.35
CA LEU A 156 10.69 0.16 -8.97
C LEU A 156 11.83 0.22 -9.98
N GLU A 157 13.02 -0.27 -9.62
CA GLU A 157 14.19 -0.34 -10.51
C GLU A 157 13.91 -1.20 -11.75
N HIS A 158 13.18 -2.31 -11.60
CA HIS A 158 12.83 -3.16 -12.74
C HIS A 158 11.90 -2.46 -13.76
N ASN A 159 11.00 -1.60 -13.29
CA ASN A 159 10.01 -0.94 -14.14
C ASN A 159 10.48 0.41 -14.67
N TYR A 160 11.28 1.15 -13.90
CA TYR A 160 11.78 2.49 -14.20
C TYR A 160 13.25 2.61 -13.77
N PRO A 161 14.17 1.95 -14.50
CA PRO A 161 15.60 2.07 -14.24
C PRO A 161 16.03 3.51 -14.50
N ASP A 162 16.86 4.06 -13.61
CA ASP A 162 17.45 5.40 -13.72
C ASP A 162 16.43 6.56 -13.86
N ASP A 163 15.15 6.32 -13.56
CA ASP A 163 14.06 7.28 -13.72
C ASP A 163 13.27 7.48 -12.41
N LEU A 164 13.77 8.39 -11.58
CA LEU A 164 13.12 8.74 -10.31
C LEU A 164 11.69 9.28 -10.50
N GLU A 165 11.42 10.04 -11.57
CA GLU A 165 10.07 10.58 -11.82
C GLU A 165 9.09 9.43 -12.13
N GLY A 166 9.52 8.50 -12.97
CA GLY A 166 8.81 7.26 -13.26
C GLY A 166 8.54 6.42 -12.01
N GLN A 167 9.58 6.17 -11.20
CA GLN A 167 9.45 5.42 -9.94
C GLN A 167 8.43 6.07 -8.98
N LEU A 168 8.53 7.39 -8.75
CA LEU A 168 7.60 8.10 -7.87
C LEU A 168 6.19 8.19 -8.47
N GLY A 169 6.05 8.18 -9.79
CA GLY A 169 4.77 8.12 -10.50
C GLY A 169 4.12 6.73 -10.53
N PHE A 170 4.89 5.68 -10.22
CA PHE A 170 4.46 4.29 -10.30
C PHE A 170 3.76 3.76 -9.06
N PHE A 171 3.67 4.53 -7.97
CA PHE A 171 2.95 4.07 -6.78
C PHE A 171 2.32 5.21 -5.99
N TRP A 172 1.40 4.83 -5.11
CA TRP A 172 0.96 5.68 -4.01
C TRP A 172 0.66 4.83 -2.77
N GLY A 173 0.92 5.39 -1.60
CA GLY A 173 0.54 4.83 -0.32
C GLY A 173 -0.75 5.45 0.20
N GLU A 174 -1.55 4.66 0.93
CA GLU A 174 -2.69 5.17 1.67
C GLU A 174 -2.67 4.61 3.09
N SER A 175 -2.95 5.47 4.07
CA SER A 175 -3.18 5.03 5.44
C SER A 175 -4.03 6.04 6.19
N ARG A 176 -5.17 5.59 6.72
CA ARG A 176 -5.99 6.37 7.66
C ARG A 176 -5.24 6.65 8.96
N LEU A 177 -4.39 5.70 9.37
CA LEU A 177 -3.72 5.70 10.66
C LEU A 177 -2.33 6.32 10.60
N TYR A 178 -1.74 6.52 9.43
CA TYR A 178 -0.40 7.10 9.26
C TYR A 178 -0.45 8.20 8.18
N PRO A 179 -0.75 9.46 8.56
CA PRO A 179 -0.94 10.56 7.60
C PRO A 179 0.27 10.87 6.70
N LYS A 180 1.46 10.46 7.13
CA LYS A 180 2.74 10.65 6.41
C LYS A 180 3.26 9.38 5.73
N PHE A 181 2.39 8.38 5.55
CA PHE A 181 2.78 7.10 4.96
C PHE A 181 3.27 7.23 3.51
N ASP A 182 2.48 7.84 2.62
CA ASP A 182 2.87 8.05 1.22
C ASP A 182 4.12 8.93 1.10
N GLU A 183 4.13 10.06 1.81
CA GLU A 183 5.26 10.99 1.82
C GLU A 183 6.55 10.30 2.31
N GLY A 184 6.45 9.47 3.34
CA GLY A 184 7.57 8.69 3.86
C GLY A 184 8.06 7.62 2.89
N LEU A 185 7.17 6.95 2.15
CA LEU A 185 7.57 6.02 1.08
C LEU A 185 8.33 6.75 -0.01
N ARG A 186 7.82 7.91 -0.47
CA ARG A 186 8.47 8.73 -1.49
C ARG A 186 9.84 9.22 -1.06
N GLU A 187 10.01 9.63 0.20
CA GLU A 187 11.32 10.01 0.74
C GLU A 187 12.29 8.83 0.72
N ARG A 188 11.87 7.63 1.18
CA ARG A 188 12.72 6.44 1.16
C ARG A 188 13.11 5.98 -0.25
N VAL A 189 12.19 6.04 -1.21
CA VAL A 189 12.49 5.75 -2.62
C VAL A 189 13.48 6.76 -3.18
N THR A 190 13.28 8.05 -2.91
CA THR A 190 14.22 9.09 -3.34
C THR A 190 15.61 8.87 -2.75
N GLU A 191 15.70 8.62 -1.44
CA GLU A 191 16.98 8.33 -0.77
C GLU A 191 17.68 7.10 -1.36
N TYR A 192 16.93 6.04 -1.63
CA TYR A 192 17.47 4.83 -2.24
C TYR A 192 18.00 5.10 -3.64
N PHE A 193 17.21 5.76 -4.49
CA PHE A 193 17.57 6.12 -5.86
C PHE A 193 18.88 6.91 -5.90
N ARG A 194 18.99 7.98 -5.10
CA ARG A 194 20.20 8.81 -5.04
C ARG A 194 21.44 8.02 -4.64
N ALA A 195 21.29 7.13 -3.65
CA ALA A 195 22.40 6.34 -3.16
C ALA A 195 22.95 5.32 -4.19
N HIS A 196 22.16 4.95 -5.21
CA HIS A 196 22.53 3.94 -6.20
C HIS A 196 22.79 4.51 -7.60
N HIS A 197 22.30 5.72 -7.90
CA HIS A 197 22.37 6.33 -9.24
C HIS A 197 23.10 7.66 -9.29
N GLU A 198 23.07 8.48 -8.22
CA GLU A 198 23.79 9.77 -8.20
C GLU A 198 25.25 9.60 -7.74
N ALA A 199 25.61 8.46 -7.13
CA ALA A 199 26.99 8.17 -6.72
C ALA A 199 27.91 7.75 -7.90
N GLU A 200 27.34 7.35 -9.05
CA GLU A 200 28.11 6.94 -10.23
C GLU A 200 28.54 8.14 -11.11
N GLU A 201 27.82 9.28 -11.04
CA GLU A 201 28.20 10.50 -11.80
C GLU A 201 29.49 11.17 -11.28
N ASP A 202 29.86 10.96 -10.01
CA ASP A 202 31.08 11.52 -9.42
C ASP A 202 32.34 10.68 -9.75
N GLU A 203 32.21 9.38 -10.02
CA GLU A 203 33.35 8.51 -10.41
C GLU A 203 33.67 8.61 -11.91
N GLU A 204 32.67 8.68 -12.81
CA GLU A 204 32.93 8.87 -14.25
C GLU A 204 33.55 10.26 -14.57
N ASN A 205 33.23 11.30 -13.79
CA ASN A 205 33.86 12.61 -13.94
C ASN A 205 35.31 12.65 -13.40
N ALA A 206 35.70 11.73 -12.52
CA ALA A 206 37.05 11.65 -12.00
C ALA A 206 38.00 10.84 -12.93
N GLU A 207 37.48 9.87 -13.68
CA GLU A 207 38.26 9.08 -14.65
C GLU A 207 38.39 9.74 -16.03
N GLY A 208 37.62 10.81 -16.30
CA GLY A 208 37.67 11.59 -17.55
C GLY A 208 38.70 12.74 -17.58
N GLU A 209 39.41 13.00 -16.48
CA GLU A 209 40.38 14.10 -16.35
C GLU A 209 41.87 13.68 -16.27
N GLU A 210 42.22 12.41 -16.55
CA GLU A 210 43.64 11.95 -16.66
C GLU A 210 44.23 11.95 -18.07
#